data_AF-A0A1V6K3W0-F1
#
_entry.id   AF-A0A1V6K3W0-F1
#
_cell.length_a   1.000
_cell.length_b   1.000
_cell.length_c   1.000
_cell.angle_alpha   90.00
_cell.angle_beta   90.00
_cell.angle_gamma   90.00
#
_symmetry.space_group_name_H-M   'P 1'
#
loop_
_entity.id
_entity.type
_entity.pdbx_description
1 polymer ?
#
loop_
_entity_poly.entity_id
_entity_poly.type
_entity_poly.pdbx_seq_one_letter_code
_entity_poly.pdbx_strand_id
1 'polypeptide(L)'
;MIAATLACIATVLIEEMFLRRSRLRLLDNGDRDGETLSPALQMKIEVFRKRYRFIRVVQFVAFGLVWALAGEAVGGAFLVSPLGQITTALLLLQLIRILGRRVVRSWLLLTVTAAQQTLHALLVILLYTRGGGHDAGGKAGILYGFFITAATVAAAVAGSSSVVYHFRRSSLGLRAFGEEPPPLVASEKIARRALIMASILLISAQLCGMAGLVQSDDPVTIPLAIPAAALLPCLAALMIFRSDRRFHHPAGMVLALLPYPLLMVSILLGLTSAGF
;
A
#
# COMPACT_ATOMS: atom_id res chain seq x y z
N MET A 1 10.64 0.23 -19.22
CA MET A 1 10.31 -0.07 -17.80
C MET A 1 11.07 0.83 -16.81
N ILE A 2 12.39 0.68 -16.66
CA ILE A 2 13.20 1.35 -15.61
C ILE A 2 12.98 2.87 -15.57
N ALA A 3 13.02 3.55 -16.72
CA ALA A 3 12.79 4.99 -16.78
C ALA A 3 11.39 5.41 -16.27
N ALA A 4 10.35 4.64 -16.60
CA ALA A 4 9.00 4.88 -16.10
C ALA A 4 8.91 4.66 -14.58
N THR A 5 9.60 3.63 -14.06
CA THR A 5 9.67 3.37 -12.61
C THR A 5 10.42 4.48 -11.86
N LEU A 6 11.52 4.99 -12.42
CA LEU A 6 12.22 6.15 -11.87
C LEU A 6 11.34 7.40 -11.89
N ALA A 7 10.53 7.60 -12.94
CA ALA A 7 9.54 8.68 -12.98
C ALA A 7 8.46 8.52 -11.88
N CYS A 8 8.01 7.30 -11.57
CA CYS A 8 7.13 7.06 -10.43
C CYS A 8 7.80 7.50 -9.11
N ILE A 9 9.05 7.11 -8.87
CA ILE A 9 9.79 7.51 -7.66
C ILE A 9 9.93 9.03 -7.59
N ALA A 10 10.39 9.66 -8.68
CA ALA A 10 10.56 11.10 -8.76
C ALA A 10 9.25 11.85 -8.48
N THR A 11 8.14 11.39 -9.07
CA THR A 11 6.84 12.04 -8.87
C THR A 11 6.31 11.87 -7.45
N VAL A 12 6.56 10.74 -6.78
CA VAL A 12 6.26 10.55 -5.35
C VAL A 12 7.08 11.51 -4.48
N LEU A 13 8.39 11.63 -4.73
CA LEU A 13 9.26 12.54 -4.01
C LEU A 13 8.86 14.01 -4.21
N ILE A 14 8.53 14.40 -5.44
CA ILE A 14 8.05 15.74 -5.78
C ILE A 14 6.77 16.06 -5.00
N GLU A 15 5.83 15.11 -4.89
CA GLU A 15 4.64 15.30 -4.06
C GLU A 15 5.02 15.55 -2.60
N GLU A 16 5.81 14.67 -1.97
CA GLU A 16 6.22 14.83 -0.57
C GLU A 16 6.93 16.17 -0.32
N MET A 17 7.83 16.59 -1.22
CA MET A 17 8.50 17.90 -1.14
C MET A 17 7.52 19.07 -1.31
N PHE A 18 6.62 19.00 -2.28
CA PHE A 18 5.62 20.02 -2.56
C PHE A 18 4.67 20.21 -1.37
N LEU A 19 4.27 19.09 -0.78
CA LEU A 19 3.43 19.02 0.42
C LEU A 19 4.12 19.62 1.64
N ARG A 20 5.36 19.23 1.95
CA ARG A 20 6.15 19.81 3.07
C ARG A 20 6.34 21.32 2.92
N ARG A 21 6.72 21.77 1.71
CA ARG A 21 6.97 23.20 1.44
C ARG A 21 5.69 24.04 1.54
N SER A 22 4.57 23.51 1.06
CA SER A 22 3.28 24.20 1.15
C SER A 22 2.79 24.38 2.59
N ARG A 23 3.11 23.41 3.45
CA ARG A 23 2.72 23.44 4.85
C ARG A 23 3.50 24.46 5.66
N LEU A 24 4.82 24.51 5.50
CA LEU A 24 5.64 25.55 6.12
C LEU A 24 5.07 26.93 5.80
N ARG A 25 4.68 27.17 4.54
CA ARG A 25 4.05 28.42 4.13
C ARG A 25 2.64 28.66 4.66
N LEU A 26 1.87 27.62 4.97
CA LEU A 26 0.51 27.77 5.50
C LEU A 26 0.51 27.96 7.02
N LEU A 27 1.42 27.31 7.74
CA LEU A 27 1.62 27.51 9.18
C LEU A 27 2.20 28.89 9.47
N ASP A 28 3.21 29.31 8.71
CA ASP A 28 3.88 30.62 8.86
C ASP A 28 2.94 31.82 8.54
N ASN A 29 1.87 31.58 7.80
CA ASN A 29 0.83 32.59 7.49
C ASN A 29 -0.47 32.42 8.31
N GLY A 30 -0.65 31.27 9.00
CA GLY A 30 -1.88 30.93 9.72
C GLY A 30 -1.86 31.30 11.20
N ASP A 31 -0.67 31.59 11.74
CA ASP A 31 -0.48 31.99 13.14
C ASP A 31 -0.66 33.50 13.37
N ARG A 32 -1.10 34.24 12.33
CA ARG A 32 -1.18 35.71 12.40
C ARG A 32 -2.56 36.31 12.53
N ASP A 33 -3.64 35.78 11.96
CA ASP A 33 -4.92 36.51 12.03
C ASP A 33 -6.14 35.57 12.07
N GLY A 34 -6.96 35.74 13.11
CA GLY A 34 -8.31 35.15 13.25
C GLY A 34 -9.37 35.78 12.34
N GLU A 35 -8.96 36.40 11.23
CA GLU A 35 -9.83 37.08 10.29
C GLU A 35 -9.92 36.32 8.96
N THR A 36 -11.05 36.49 8.27
CA THR A 36 -11.35 36.01 6.93
C THR A 36 -10.10 35.91 6.03
N LEU A 37 -9.75 34.68 5.62
CA LEU A 37 -8.62 34.39 4.72
C LEU A 37 -8.53 35.43 3.61
N SER A 38 -7.44 36.21 3.59
CA SER A 38 -7.28 37.29 2.61
C SER A 38 -7.43 36.78 1.17
N PRO A 39 -7.96 37.58 0.23
CA PRO A 39 -8.14 37.18 -1.17
C PRO A 39 -6.84 36.68 -1.81
N ALA A 40 -5.70 37.25 -1.43
CA ALA A 40 -4.38 36.82 -1.87
C ALA A 40 -4.01 35.41 -1.35
N LEU A 41 -4.42 35.06 -0.14
CA LEU A 41 -4.22 33.72 0.43
C LEU A 41 -5.16 32.70 -0.24
N GLN A 42 -6.42 33.08 -0.53
CA GLN A 42 -7.36 32.24 -1.28
C GLN A 42 -6.84 31.91 -2.68
N MET A 43 -6.33 32.90 -3.42
CA MET A 43 -5.71 32.69 -4.74
C MET A 43 -4.49 31.76 -4.67
N LYS A 44 -3.62 31.93 -3.64
CA LYS A 44 -2.48 31.03 -3.42
C LYS A 44 -2.92 29.59 -3.14
N ILE A 45 -3.98 29.38 -2.35
CA ILE A 45 -4.57 28.06 -2.08
C ILE A 45 -5.13 27.43 -3.36
N GLU A 46 -5.79 28.21 -4.21
CA GLU A 46 -6.35 27.72 -5.46
C GLU A 46 -5.27 27.30 -6.46
N VAL A 47 -4.23 28.13 -6.64
CA VAL A 47 -3.06 27.78 -7.46
C VAL A 47 -2.38 26.52 -6.93
N PHE A 48 -2.22 26.40 -5.61
CA PHE A 48 -1.69 25.20 -4.97
C PHE A 48 -2.55 23.98 -5.29
N ARG A 49 -3.88 24.07 -5.15
CA ARG A 49 -4.83 22.99 -5.44
C ARG A 49 -4.74 22.55 -6.90
N LYS A 50 -4.60 23.49 -7.84
CA LYS A 50 -4.45 23.21 -9.28
C LYS A 50 -3.15 22.48 -9.57
N ARG A 51 -2.01 22.97 -9.07
CA ARG A 51 -0.68 22.33 -9.22
C ARG A 51 -0.65 20.94 -8.60
N TYR A 52 -1.22 20.80 -7.41
CA TYR A 52 -1.31 19.51 -6.73
C TYR A 52 -2.19 18.51 -7.48
N ARG A 53 -3.30 18.96 -8.08
CA ARG A 53 -4.13 18.10 -8.96
C ARG A 53 -3.34 17.64 -10.17
N PHE A 54 -2.56 18.51 -10.79
CA PHE A 54 -1.70 18.16 -11.93
C PHE A 54 -0.66 17.10 -11.56
N ILE A 55 0.07 17.27 -10.45
CA ILE A 55 1.06 16.28 -9.95
C ILE A 55 0.40 14.89 -9.80
N ARG A 56 -0.81 14.83 -9.24
CA ARG A 56 -1.54 13.56 -9.07
C ARG A 56 -1.92 12.90 -10.38
N VAL A 57 -2.34 13.67 -11.39
CA VAL A 57 -2.65 13.13 -12.72
C VAL A 57 -1.38 12.56 -13.35
N VAL A 58 -0.28 13.31 -13.30
CA VAL A 58 1.03 12.83 -13.82
C VAL A 58 1.49 11.56 -13.11
N GLN A 59 1.36 11.50 -11.78
CA GLN A 59 1.65 10.28 -11.01
C GLN A 59 0.76 9.11 -11.47
N PHE A 60 -0.55 9.31 -11.56
CA PHE A 60 -1.45 8.23 -11.97
C PHE A 60 -1.10 7.69 -13.36
N VAL A 61 -0.77 8.59 -14.31
CA VAL A 61 -0.31 8.21 -15.65
C VAL A 61 1.02 7.45 -15.59
N ALA A 62 2.00 7.92 -14.81
CA ALA A 62 3.28 7.23 -14.67
C ALA A 62 3.14 5.82 -14.08
N PHE A 63 2.32 5.66 -13.04
CA PHE A 63 2.04 4.36 -12.42
C PHE A 63 1.28 3.44 -13.38
N GLY A 64 0.30 3.98 -14.13
CA GLY A 64 -0.41 3.25 -15.17
C GLY A 64 0.51 2.79 -16.31
N LEU A 65 1.49 3.62 -16.70
CA LEU A 65 2.50 3.27 -17.70
C LEU A 65 3.39 2.11 -17.21
N VAL A 66 3.88 2.15 -15.97
CA VAL A 66 4.66 1.05 -15.39
C VAL A 66 3.85 -0.24 -15.35
N TRP A 67 2.57 -0.15 -14.98
CA TRP A 67 1.66 -1.29 -14.97
C TRP A 67 1.44 -1.87 -16.38
N ALA A 68 1.18 -1.02 -17.38
CA ALA A 68 0.99 -1.43 -18.77
C ALA A 68 2.25 -2.09 -19.37
N LEU A 69 3.42 -1.49 -19.15
CA LEU A 69 4.70 -2.07 -19.59
C LEU A 69 4.99 -3.42 -18.93
N ALA A 70 4.49 -3.65 -17.71
CA ALA A 70 4.67 -4.92 -17.02
C ALA A 70 3.69 -5.96 -17.57
N GLY A 71 2.48 -5.53 -17.94
CA GLY A 71 1.54 -6.34 -18.70
C GLY A 71 2.12 -6.81 -20.03
N GLU A 72 2.77 -5.92 -20.78
CA GLU A 72 3.46 -6.25 -22.02
C GLU A 72 4.62 -7.23 -21.78
N ALA A 73 5.45 -6.99 -20.75
CA ALA A 73 6.62 -7.82 -20.47
C ALA A 73 6.27 -9.24 -20.00
N VAL A 74 5.15 -9.41 -19.28
CA VAL A 74 4.76 -10.69 -18.67
C VAL A 74 3.68 -11.42 -19.48
N GLY A 75 2.87 -10.70 -20.26
CA GLY A 75 1.77 -11.27 -21.04
C GLY A 75 0.71 -11.94 -20.17
N GLY A 76 0.29 -13.15 -20.57
CA GLY A 76 -0.80 -13.89 -19.92
C GLY A 76 -0.55 -14.28 -18.46
N ALA A 77 0.71 -14.27 -18.01
CA ALA A 77 1.09 -14.60 -16.65
C ALA A 77 1.04 -13.41 -15.67
N PHE A 78 0.48 -12.27 -16.07
CA PHE A 78 0.62 -10.99 -15.35
C PHE A 78 0.32 -11.09 -13.84
N LEU A 79 -0.86 -11.60 -13.47
CA LEU A 79 -1.26 -11.72 -12.06
C LEU A 79 -0.63 -12.91 -11.32
N VAL A 80 0.08 -13.78 -12.03
CA VAL A 80 0.78 -14.95 -11.47
C VAL A 80 2.26 -14.65 -11.27
N SER A 81 2.82 -13.72 -12.05
CA SER A 81 4.20 -13.28 -11.93
C SER A 81 4.41 -12.33 -10.74
N PRO A 82 5.58 -12.37 -10.08
CA PRO A 82 5.96 -11.36 -9.09
C PRO A 82 5.92 -9.94 -9.64
N LEU A 83 6.38 -9.73 -10.89
CA LEU A 83 6.44 -8.40 -11.51
C LEU A 83 5.04 -7.79 -11.67
N GLY A 84 4.09 -8.55 -12.19
CA GLY A 84 2.71 -8.07 -12.36
C GLY A 84 1.96 -7.90 -11.04
N GLN A 85 2.22 -8.75 -10.04
CA GLN A 85 1.66 -8.59 -8.69
C GLN A 85 2.18 -7.31 -8.02
N ILE A 86 3.50 -7.06 -8.05
CA ILE A 86 4.10 -5.85 -7.46
C ILE A 86 3.63 -4.58 -8.19
N THR A 87 3.61 -4.56 -9.52
CA THR A 87 3.15 -3.38 -10.28
C THR A 87 1.67 -3.11 -10.09
N THR A 88 0.84 -4.16 -9.96
CA THR A 88 -0.57 -4.03 -9.60
C THR A 88 -0.74 -3.49 -8.19
N ALA A 89 0.00 -4.00 -7.20
CA ALA A 89 -0.02 -3.46 -5.84
C ALA A 89 0.41 -1.98 -5.80
N LEU A 90 1.43 -1.60 -6.57
CA LEU A 90 1.92 -0.24 -6.71
C LEU A 90 0.84 0.71 -7.27
N LEU A 91 0.10 0.29 -8.30
CA LEU A 91 -1.02 1.05 -8.87
C LEU A 91 -2.20 1.17 -7.88
N LEU A 92 -2.57 0.07 -7.21
CA LEU A 92 -3.66 0.07 -6.22
C LEU A 92 -3.33 0.96 -5.01
N LEU A 93 -2.09 0.92 -4.51
CA LEU A 93 -1.64 1.84 -3.46
C LEU A 93 -1.71 3.30 -3.91
N GLN A 94 -1.44 3.59 -5.19
CA GLN A 94 -1.57 4.95 -5.72
C GLN A 94 -3.03 5.41 -5.77
N LEU A 95 -3.96 4.53 -6.17
CA LEU A 95 -5.39 4.80 -6.08
C LEU A 95 -5.82 5.08 -4.63
N ILE A 96 -5.35 4.27 -3.68
CA ILE A 96 -5.62 4.48 -2.25
C ILE A 96 -5.03 5.81 -1.79
N ARG A 97 -3.86 6.23 -2.25
CA ARG A 97 -3.29 7.53 -1.87
C ARG A 97 -4.11 8.70 -2.42
N ILE A 98 -4.58 8.60 -3.67
CA ILE A 98 -5.40 9.63 -4.32
C ILE A 98 -6.77 9.74 -3.64
N LEU A 99 -7.43 8.62 -3.38
CA LEU A 99 -8.79 8.55 -2.80
C LEU A 99 -8.76 8.73 -1.28
N GLY A 100 -7.87 7.99 -0.62
CA GLY A 100 -7.70 7.93 0.83
C GLY A 100 -7.30 9.26 1.43
N ARG A 101 -6.67 10.18 0.69
CA ARG A 101 -6.40 11.55 1.15
C ARG A 101 -7.66 12.37 1.46
N ARG A 102 -8.80 12.05 0.84
CA ARG A 102 -10.09 12.68 1.20
C ARG A 102 -10.65 12.15 2.52
N VAL A 103 -10.31 10.90 2.87
CA VAL A 103 -10.87 10.15 4.01
C VAL A 103 -9.96 10.22 5.23
N VAL A 104 -8.65 10.15 5.01
CA VAL A 104 -7.60 10.06 6.00
C VAL A 104 -6.79 11.35 5.91
N ARG A 105 -7.21 12.37 6.66
CA ARG A 105 -6.52 13.67 6.78
C ARG A 105 -5.20 13.58 7.58
N SER A 106 -4.45 12.49 7.40
CA SER A 106 -3.24 12.17 8.17
C SER A 106 -2.06 12.12 7.23
N TRP A 107 -1.24 13.17 7.23
CA TRP A 107 -0.10 13.27 6.33
C TRP A 107 0.96 12.23 6.62
N LEU A 108 1.16 11.90 7.89
CA LEU A 108 2.07 10.83 8.28
C LEU A 108 1.72 9.49 7.62
N LEU A 109 0.42 9.20 7.43
CA LEU A 109 0.00 7.98 6.72
C LEU A 109 0.33 8.07 5.23
N LEU A 110 0.16 9.24 4.63
CA LEU A 110 0.52 9.49 3.22
C LEU A 110 2.04 9.35 3.02
N THR A 111 2.86 9.86 3.95
CA THR A 111 4.32 9.73 3.87
C THR A 111 4.77 8.28 4.05
N VAL A 112 4.19 7.52 5.00
CA VAL A 112 4.53 6.10 5.17
C VAL A 112 4.10 5.28 3.94
N THR A 113 2.91 5.54 3.38
CA THR A 113 2.47 4.88 2.14
C THR A 113 3.31 5.29 0.93
N ALA A 114 3.78 6.54 0.84
CA ALA A 114 4.72 6.99 -0.18
C ALA A 114 6.08 6.27 -0.08
N ALA A 115 6.58 6.06 1.14
CA ALA A 115 7.78 5.25 1.37
C ALA A 115 7.57 3.80 0.92
N GLN A 116 6.42 3.19 1.25
CA GLN A 116 6.06 1.86 0.76
C GLN A 116 6.00 1.80 -0.77
N GLN A 117 5.40 2.78 -1.44
CA GLN A 117 5.35 2.82 -2.91
C GLN A 117 6.74 2.97 -3.54
N THR A 118 7.62 3.74 -2.91
CA THR A 118 9.02 3.86 -3.35
C THR A 118 9.72 2.51 -3.24
N LEU A 119 9.50 1.77 -2.14
CA LEU A 119 10.02 0.41 -1.99
C LEU A 119 9.48 -0.53 -3.10
N HIS A 120 8.18 -0.53 -3.36
CA HIS A 120 7.62 -1.35 -4.46
C HIS A 120 8.21 -0.97 -5.81
N ALA A 121 8.42 0.33 -6.09
CA ALA A 121 9.03 0.78 -7.33
C ALA A 121 10.48 0.26 -7.46
N LEU A 122 11.26 0.26 -6.38
CA LEU A 122 12.60 -0.36 -6.39
C LEU A 122 12.53 -1.87 -6.66
N LEU A 123 11.54 -2.57 -6.10
CA LEU A 123 11.31 -3.99 -6.38
C LEU A 123 10.94 -4.25 -7.85
N VAL A 124 10.19 -3.34 -8.49
CA VAL A 124 9.90 -3.43 -9.94
C VAL A 124 11.19 -3.41 -10.76
N ILE A 125 12.13 -2.52 -10.42
CA ILE A 125 13.44 -2.45 -11.10
C ILE A 125 14.17 -3.79 -10.94
N LEU A 126 14.26 -4.28 -9.71
CA LEU A 126 14.94 -5.56 -9.40
C LEU A 126 14.32 -6.74 -10.17
N LEU A 127 13.00 -6.90 -10.11
CA LEU A 127 12.28 -8.01 -10.75
C LEU A 127 12.36 -7.94 -12.27
N TYR A 128 12.25 -6.74 -12.84
CA TYR A 128 12.39 -6.55 -14.28
C TYR A 128 13.79 -6.90 -14.78
N THR A 129 14.85 -6.52 -14.04
CA THR A 129 16.22 -6.85 -14.42
C THR A 129 16.58 -8.32 -14.25
N ARG A 130 15.89 -9.04 -13.36
CA ARG A 130 16.19 -10.45 -13.09
C ARG A 130 15.86 -11.33 -14.30
N GLY A 131 14.81 -11.00 -15.05
CA GLY A 131 14.31 -11.80 -16.17
C GLY A 131 13.81 -13.17 -15.71
N GLY A 132 12.67 -13.62 -16.21
CA GLY A 132 12.17 -14.95 -15.89
C GLY A 132 11.20 -15.44 -16.94
N GLY A 133 11.22 -16.75 -17.21
CA GLY A 133 10.13 -17.42 -17.90
C GLY A 133 8.88 -17.30 -17.03
N HIS A 134 7.75 -16.95 -17.64
CA HIS A 134 6.49 -16.76 -16.93
C HIS A 134 5.45 -17.63 -17.61
N ASP A 135 5.16 -18.78 -17.00
CA ASP A 135 4.10 -19.63 -17.51
C ASP A 135 2.75 -18.98 -17.25
N ALA A 136 1.92 -18.96 -18.29
CA ALA A 136 0.55 -18.50 -18.19
C ALA A 136 -0.23 -19.45 -17.28
N GLY A 137 -0.28 -19.10 -15.99
CA GLY A 137 -0.98 -19.93 -15.00
C GLY A 137 -2.45 -20.12 -15.38
N GLY A 138 -2.99 -21.31 -15.06
CA GLY A 138 -4.41 -21.60 -15.25
C GLY A 138 -5.33 -20.64 -14.48
N LYS A 139 -6.64 -20.68 -14.77
CA LYS A 139 -7.65 -19.76 -14.18
C LYS A 139 -7.59 -19.68 -12.65
N ALA A 140 -7.35 -20.80 -11.97
CA ALA A 140 -7.20 -20.86 -10.52
C ALA A 140 -5.95 -20.08 -10.03
N GLY A 141 -4.83 -20.17 -10.75
CA GLY A 141 -3.61 -19.42 -10.46
C GLY A 141 -3.78 -17.91 -10.64
N ILE A 142 -4.51 -17.48 -11.66
CA ILE A 142 -4.83 -16.06 -11.89
C ILE A 142 -5.67 -15.50 -10.73
N LEU A 143 -6.72 -16.22 -10.32
CA LEU A 143 -7.56 -15.82 -9.18
C LEU A 143 -6.79 -15.81 -7.86
N TYR A 144 -5.95 -16.83 -7.63
CA TYR A 144 -5.05 -16.88 -6.48
C TYR A 144 -4.14 -15.64 -6.45
N GLY A 145 -3.45 -15.36 -7.55
CA GLY A 145 -2.55 -14.20 -7.68
C GLY A 145 -3.25 -12.86 -7.49
N PHE A 146 -4.49 -12.72 -7.99
CA PHE A 146 -5.33 -11.55 -7.73
C PHE A 146 -5.61 -11.37 -6.23
N PHE A 147 -6.08 -12.42 -5.55
CA PHE A 147 -6.40 -12.35 -4.13
C PHE A 147 -5.16 -12.08 -3.27
N ILE A 148 -4.02 -12.68 -3.59
CA ILE A 148 -2.74 -12.40 -2.91
C ILE A 148 -2.31 -10.96 -3.11
N THR A 149 -2.41 -10.42 -4.34
CA THR A 149 -2.09 -9.03 -4.62
C THR A 149 -2.99 -8.08 -3.84
N ALA A 150 -4.30 -8.33 -3.83
CA ALA A 150 -5.25 -7.52 -3.09
C ALA A 150 -5.02 -7.61 -1.57
N ALA A 151 -4.75 -8.81 -1.05
CA ALA A 151 -4.42 -9.03 0.36
C ALA A 151 -3.14 -8.29 0.75
N THR A 152 -2.14 -8.28 -0.12
CA THR A 152 -0.89 -7.53 0.05
C THR A 152 -1.13 -6.04 0.18
N VAL A 153 -2.00 -5.48 -0.67
CA VAL A 153 -2.38 -4.05 -0.60
C VAL A 153 -3.13 -3.75 0.71
N ALA A 154 -4.08 -4.60 1.10
CA ALA A 154 -4.78 -4.44 2.38
C ALA A 154 -3.82 -4.52 3.58
N ALA A 155 -2.89 -5.48 3.56
CA ALA A 155 -1.84 -5.62 4.57
C ALA A 155 -0.90 -4.41 4.59
N ALA A 156 -0.55 -3.84 3.43
CA ALA A 156 0.27 -2.64 3.34
C ALA A 156 -0.40 -1.44 4.01
N VAL A 157 -1.72 -1.28 3.83
CA VAL A 157 -2.53 -0.24 4.50
C VAL A 157 -2.58 -0.46 6.02
N ALA A 158 -2.75 -1.72 6.47
CA ALA A 158 -2.71 -2.07 7.87
C ALA A 158 -1.33 -1.75 8.50
N GLY A 159 -0.26 -2.16 7.84
CA GLY A 159 1.11 -1.90 8.26
C GLY A 159 1.42 -0.40 8.32
N SER A 160 1.04 0.35 7.29
CA SER A 160 1.17 1.82 7.28
C SER A 160 0.46 2.48 8.46
N SER A 161 -0.77 2.03 8.76
CA SER A 161 -1.55 2.54 9.89
C SER A 161 -0.90 2.20 11.23
N SER A 162 -0.25 1.04 11.33
CA SER A 162 0.49 0.63 12.51
C SER A 162 1.78 1.43 12.73
N VAL A 163 2.57 1.68 11.68
CA VAL A 163 3.74 2.56 11.77
C VAL A 163 3.32 3.94 12.28
N VAL A 164 2.26 4.52 11.72
CA VAL A 164 1.70 5.81 12.16
C VAL A 164 1.28 5.77 13.63
N TYR A 165 0.65 4.68 14.08
CA TYR A 165 0.26 4.52 15.49
C TYR A 165 1.47 4.53 16.43
N HIS A 166 2.49 3.74 16.12
CA HIS A 166 3.70 3.66 16.96
C HIS A 166 4.49 4.97 16.96
N PHE A 167 4.59 5.64 15.82
CA PHE A 167 5.24 6.94 15.70
C PHE A 167 4.52 8.04 16.48
N ARG A 168 3.19 7.98 16.56
CA ARG A 168 2.40 8.89 17.41
C ARG A 168 2.53 8.55 18.88
N ARG A 169 2.54 7.27 19.23
CA ARG A 169 2.69 6.80 20.61
C ARG A 169 4.04 7.21 21.22
N SER A 170 5.11 7.23 20.43
CA SER A 170 6.47 7.53 20.92
C SER A 170 6.77 9.02 21.15
N SER A 171 5.77 9.91 21.04
CA SER A 171 5.83 11.38 21.24
C SER A 171 6.86 12.17 20.41
N LEU A 172 7.80 11.51 19.74
CA LEU A 172 8.78 12.08 18.80
C LEU A 172 8.12 12.70 17.55
N GLY A 173 6.93 12.20 17.15
CA GLY A 173 6.25 12.66 15.95
C GLY A 173 5.50 13.98 16.06
N LEU A 174 5.12 14.38 17.28
CA LEU A 174 4.28 15.54 17.55
C LEU A 174 4.98 16.87 17.23
N ARG A 175 6.30 16.96 17.51
CA ARG A 175 7.09 18.17 17.26
C ARG A 175 7.69 18.21 15.85
N ALA A 176 8.14 17.07 15.32
CA ALA A 176 8.80 17.00 14.01
C ALA A 176 7.85 17.22 12.82
N PHE A 177 6.57 16.91 12.99
CA PHE A 177 5.55 17.07 11.96
C PHE A 177 4.42 18.00 12.39
N GLY A 178 4.58 18.88 13.39
CA GLY A 178 3.68 20.00 13.76
C GLY A 178 2.16 19.77 13.66
N GLU A 179 1.70 18.52 13.81
CA GLU A 179 0.31 18.09 13.63
C GLU A 179 -0.27 17.84 15.02
N GLU A 180 -1.48 18.35 15.28
CA GLU A 180 -2.36 17.66 16.22
C GLU A 180 -2.67 16.29 15.60
N PRO A 181 -2.23 15.18 16.21
CA PRO A 181 -2.36 13.89 15.59
C PRO A 181 -3.85 13.52 15.60
N PRO A 182 -4.41 12.95 14.50
CA PRO A 182 -5.65 12.23 14.62
C PRO A 182 -5.51 11.19 15.74
N PRO A 183 -6.55 10.99 16.57
CA PRO A 183 -6.47 10.16 17.75
C PRO A 183 -5.94 8.77 17.37
N LEU A 184 -5.13 8.14 18.24
CA LEU A 184 -4.56 6.80 18.03
C LEU A 184 -5.62 5.78 17.56
N VAL A 185 -6.85 5.98 18.03
CA VAL A 185 -8.10 5.34 17.62
C VAL A 185 -8.30 5.28 16.10
N ALA A 186 -8.01 6.36 15.38
CA ALA A 186 -8.21 6.44 13.93
C ALA A 186 -7.26 5.48 13.20
N SER A 187 -5.98 5.45 13.60
CA SER A 187 -4.99 4.54 13.03
C SER A 187 -5.33 3.08 13.31
N GLU A 188 -5.75 2.77 14.54
CA GLU A 188 -6.18 1.42 14.90
C GLU A 188 -7.45 0.99 14.15
N LYS A 189 -8.41 1.90 13.95
CA LYS A 189 -9.63 1.63 13.19
C LYS A 189 -9.34 1.32 11.72
N ILE A 190 -8.41 2.06 11.09
CA ILE A 190 -7.97 1.78 9.72
C ILE A 190 -7.24 0.43 9.68
N ALA A 191 -6.32 0.18 10.59
CA ALA A 191 -5.60 -1.09 10.68
C ALA A 191 -6.56 -2.28 10.83
N ARG A 192 -7.54 -2.19 11.74
CA ARG A 192 -8.56 -3.22 11.93
C ARG A 192 -9.36 -3.50 10.67
N ARG A 193 -9.86 -2.46 9.98
CA ARG A 193 -10.62 -2.62 8.73
C ARG A 193 -9.77 -3.25 7.63
N ALA A 194 -8.53 -2.78 7.49
CA ALA A 194 -7.59 -3.29 6.51
C ALA A 194 -7.23 -4.76 6.80
N LEU A 195 -7.06 -5.16 8.06
CA LEU A 195 -6.83 -6.55 8.46
C LEU A 195 -8.04 -7.44 8.22
N ILE A 196 -9.26 -6.97 8.46
CA ILE A 196 -10.48 -7.73 8.10
C ILE A 196 -10.49 -8.02 6.60
N MET A 197 -10.24 -6.99 5.78
CA MET A 197 -10.16 -7.17 4.32
C MET A 197 -9.03 -8.11 3.93
N ALA A 198 -7.83 -7.96 4.52
CA ALA A 198 -6.70 -8.83 4.26
C ALA A 198 -7.03 -10.29 4.61
N SER A 199 -7.63 -10.55 5.77
CA SER A 199 -8.04 -11.90 6.18
C SER A 199 -9.04 -12.52 5.21
N ILE A 200 -10.07 -11.77 4.78
CA ILE A 200 -11.04 -12.26 3.80
C ILE A 200 -10.33 -12.64 2.49
N LEU A 201 -9.46 -11.77 1.98
CA LEU A 201 -8.73 -11.99 0.74
C LEU A 201 -7.74 -13.16 0.85
N LEU A 202 -7.07 -13.33 2.00
CA LEU A 202 -6.20 -14.48 2.24
C LEU A 202 -6.99 -15.79 2.31
N ILE A 203 -8.16 -15.80 2.95
CA ILE A 203 -9.06 -16.97 2.95
C ILE A 203 -9.53 -17.26 1.52
N SER A 204 -9.92 -16.24 0.74
CA SER A 204 -10.28 -16.43 -0.67
C SER A 204 -9.13 -16.98 -1.50
N ALA A 205 -7.89 -16.49 -1.29
CA ALA A 205 -6.71 -17.05 -1.94
C ALA A 205 -6.52 -18.52 -1.58
N GLN A 206 -6.63 -18.88 -0.30
CA GLN A 206 -6.54 -20.27 0.17
C GLN A 206 -7.58 -21.17 -0.50
N LEU A 207 -8.83 -20.73 -0.58
CA LEU A 207 -9.90 -21.49 -1.22
C LEU A 207 -9.64 -21.69 -2.72
N CYS A 208 -9.19 -20.65 -3.43
CA CYS A 208 -8.81 -20.76 -4.84
C CYS A 208 -7.62 -21.71 -5.04
N GLY A 209 -6.63 -21.65 -4.15
CA GLY A 209 -5.48 -22.54 -4.19
C GLY A 209 -5.88 -24.00 -3.97
N MET A 210 -6.69 -24.29 -2.95
CA MET A 210 -7.22 -25.62 -2.68
C MET A 210 -8.09 -26.15 -3.83
N ALA A 211 -8.97 -25.32 -4.40
CA ALA A 211 -9.78 -25.71 -5.55
C ALA A 211 -8.92 -26.02 -6.79
N GLY A 212 -7.82 -25.28 -6.98
CA GLY A 212 -6.83 -25.54 -8.03
C GLY A 212 -6.19 -26.92 -7.89
N LEU A 213 -5.78 -27.31 -6.68
CA LEU A 213 -5.17 -28.62 -6.39
C LEU A 213 -6.11 -29.81 -6.67
N VAL A 214 -7.42 -29.61 -6.58
CA VAL A 214 -8.43 -30.67 -6.85
C VAL A 214 -8.72 -30.82 -8.34
N GLN A 215 -8.49 -29.78 -9.14
CA GLN A 215 -8.87 -29.72 -10.56
C GLN A 215 -7.72 -29.94 -11.55
N SER A 216 -6.46 -29.95 -11.11
CA SER A 216 -5.31 -30.02 -12.00
C SER A 216 -4.66 -31.40 -12.02
N ASP A 217 -4.52 -32.00 -13.21
CA ASP A 217 -3.70 -33.21 -13.45
C ASP A 217 -2.20 -32.93 -13.30
N ASP A 218 -1.78 -31.66 -13.46
CA ASP A 218 -0.46 -31.18 -13.09
C ASP A 218 -0.53 -30.55 -11.69
N PRO A 219 0.15 -31.08 -10.67
CA PRO A 219 0.13 -30.51 -9.33
C PRO A 219 0.93 -29.21 -9.34
N VAL A 220 0.29 -28.11 -9.74
CA VAL A 220 0.82 -26.78 -9.47
C VAL A 220 0.94 -26.68 -7.97
N THR A 221 2.17 -26.67 -7.46
CA THR A 221 2.47 -26.51 -6.04
C THR A 221 2.15 -25.07 -5.62
N ILE A 222 0.85 -24.76 -5.47
CA ILE A 222 0.39 -23.49 -4.93
C ILE A 222 0.84 -23.48 -3.46
N PRO A 223 1.73 -22.57 -3.03
CA PRO A 223 2.30 -22.64 -1.69
C PRO A 223 1.33 -22.00 -0.70
N LEU A 224 0.36 -22.80 -0.26
CA LEU A 224 -0.68 -22.45 0.71
C LEU A 224 -0.12 -22.12 2.10
N ALA A 225 1.12 -22.51 2.40
CA ALA A 225 1.75 -22.23 3.69
C ALA A 225 1.90 -20.72 3.97
N ILE A 226 2.14 -19.90 2.94
CA ILE A 226 2.50 -18.49 3.13
C ILE A 226 1.28 -17.60 3.36
N PRO A 227 0.18 -17.71 2.58
CA PRO A 227 -1.03 -17.00 2.91
C PRO A 227 -1.58 -17.42 4.28
N ALA A 228 -1.37 -18.67 4.70
CA ALA A 228 -1.71 -19.15 6.04
C ALA A 228 -0.83 -18.48 7.11
N ALA A 229 0.49 -18.43 6.91
CA ALA A 229 1.41 -17.75 7.80
C ALA A 229 1.11 -16.24 7.93
N ALA A 230 0.69 -15.59 6.85
CA ALA A 230 0.26 -14.18 6.88
C ALA A 230 -1.12 -13.99 7.53
N LEU A 231 -2.01 -15.00 7.48
CA LEU A 231 -3.33 -14.96 8.09
C LEU A 231 -3.26 -15.04 9.63
N LEU A 232 -2.32 -15.81 10.19
CA LEU A 232 -2.13 -15.96 11.64
C LEU A 232 -1.98 -14.61 12.38
N PRO A 233 -1.05 -13.70 12.01
CA PRO A 233 -0.93 -12.40 12.66
C PRO A 233 -2.14 -11.50 12.42
N CYS A 234 -2.84 -11.63 11.27
CA CYS A 234 -4.10 -10.90 11.06
C CYS A 234 -5.17 -11.32 12.08
N LEU A 235 -5.40 -12.62 12.25
CA LEU A 235 -6.38 -13.14 13.19
C LEU A 235 -6.00 -12.83 14.65
N ALA A 236 -4.73 -13.00 15.00
CA ALA A 236 -4.22 -12.67 16.34
C ALA A 236 -4.41 -11.18 16.67
N ALA A 237 -4.09 -10.27 15.75
CA ALA A 237 -4.35 -8.84 15.91
C ALA A 237 -5.85 -8.55 16.10
N LEU A 238 -6.72 -9.15 15.28
CA LEU A 238 -8.17 -8.96 15.36
C LEU A 238 -8.78 -9.49 16.66
N MET A 239 -8.25 -10.59 17.22
CA MET A 239 -8.65 -11.09 18.53
C MET A 239 -8.30 -10.10 19.64
N ILE A 240 -7.07 -9.56 19.64
CA ILE A 240 -6.64 -8.54 20.62
C ILE A 240 -7.51 -7.29 20.51
N PHE A 241 -7.79 -6.84 19.29
CA PHE A 241 -8.68 -5.71 19.04
C PHE A 241 -10.13 -5.96 19.52
N ARG A 242 -10.57 -7.22 19.60
CA ARG A 242 -11.91 -7.57 20.07
C ARG A 242 -12.00 -7.67 21.59
N SER A 243 -10.89 -7.95 22.29
CA SER A 243 -10.90 -8.19 23.73
C SER A 243 -11.14 -6.94 24.57
N ASP A 244 -10.81 -5.74 24.08
CA ASP A 244 -11.09 -4.49 24.79
C ASP A 244 -11.95 -3.54 23.93
N ARG A 245 -12.96 -2.92 24.54
CA ARG A 245 -13.78 -1.88 23.90
C ARG A 245 -13.05 -0.54 23.80
N ARG A 246 -11.92 -0.39 24.52
CA ARG A 246 -11.05 0.78 24.42
C ARG A 246 -10.10 0.64 23.24
N PHE A 247 -10.04 1.67 22.40
CA PHE A 247 -9.10 1.74 21.28
C PHE A 247 -7.70 2.16 21.80
N HIS A 248 -6.87 1.18 22.17
CA HIS A 248 -5.44 1.39 22.43
C HIS A 248 -4.70 0.04 22.54
N HIS A 249 -4.50 -0.65 21.42
CA HIS A 249 -3.95 -2.01 21.42
C HIS A 249 -2.54 -2.08 20.82
N PRO A 250 -1.47 -1.73 21.55
CA PRO A 250 -0.12 -1.70 20.99
C PRO A 250 0.35 -3.07 20.50
N ALA A 251 0.04 -4.15 21.21
CA ALA A 251 0.40 -5.50 20.77
C ALA A 251 -0.34 -5.89 19.47
N GLY A 252 -1.64 -5.58 19.39
CA GLY A 252 -2.42 -5.81 18.16
C GLY A 252 -1.88 -5.00 16.98
N MET A 253 -1.40 -3.78 17.21
CA MET A 253 -0.78 -2.95 16.18
C MET A 253 0.58 -3.51 15.73
N VAL A 254 1.40 -4.07 16.63
CA VAL A 254 2.63 -4.78 16.23
C VAL A 254 2.30 -5.96 15.33
N LEU A 255 1.32 -6.77 15.70
CA LEU A 255 0.87 -7.90 14.87
C LEU A 255 0.32 -7.44 13.52
N ALA A 256 -0.33 -6.28 13.45
CA ALA A 256 -0.82 -5.70 12.20
C ALA A 256 0.30 -5.30 11.21
N LEU A 257 1.56 -5.20 11.65
CA LEU A 257 2.71 -4.93 10.77
C LEU A 257 3.17 -6.16 10.00
N LEU A 258 3.03 -7.35 10.58
CA LEU A 258 3.65 -8.59 10.11
C LEU A 258 3.10 -9.17 8.80
N PRO A 259 1.79 -9.07 8.47
CA PRO A 259 1.25 -9.66 7.26
C PRO A 259 1.89 -9.10 5.98
N TYR A 260 2.19 -7.80 5.96
CA TYR A 260 2.75 -7.14 4.78
C TYR A 260 4.14 -7.65 4.37
N PRO A 261 5.17 -7.67 5.24
CA PRO A 261 6.48 -8.21 4.88
C PRO A 261 6.44 -9.70 4.55
N LEU A 262 5.60 -10.50 5.21
CA LEU A 262 5.43 -11.92 4.88
C LEU A 262 4.91 -12.11 3.45
N LEU A 263 3.88 -11.36 3.07
CA LEU A 263 3.34 -11.40 1.70
C LEU A 263 4.33 -10.84 0.67
N MET A 264 5.10 -9.81 1.01
CA MET A 264 6.16 -9.29 0.13
C MET A 264 7.27 -10.31 -0.11
N VAL A 265 7.75 -10.99 0.94
CA VAL A 265 8.73 -12.06 0.80
C VAL A 265 8.18 -13.19 -0.06
N SER A 266 6.90 -13.56 0.12
CA SER A 266 6.21 -14.55 -0.72
C SER A 266 6.31 -14.22 -2.22
N ILE A 267 5.91 -12.99 -2.56
CA ILE A 267 5.89 -12.51 -3.94
C ILE A 267 7.32 -12.48 -4.51
N LEU A 268 8.30 -12.01 -3.73
CA LEU A 268 9.70 -11.91 -4.18
C LEU A 268 10.37 -13.27 -4.39
N LEU A 269 9.99 -14.28 -3.62
CA LEU A 269 10.51 -15.64 -3.78
C LEU A 269 9.84 -16.39 -4.93
N GLY A 270 8.88 -15.79 -5.65
CA GLY A 270 8.13 -16.50 -6.69
C GLY A 270 7.22 -17.57 -6.12
N LEU A 271 6.95 -17.55 -4.81
CA LEU A 271 6.02 -18.46 -4.13
C LEU A 271 4.56 -18.04 -4.40
N THR A 272 4.32 -17.28 -5.45
CA THR A 272 2.99 -16.92 -5.93
C THR A 272 2.86 -17.20 -7.42
N SER A 273 3.96 -17.58 -8.08
CA SER A 273 4.00 -18.02 -9.47
C SER A 273 3.96 -19.54 -9.54
N ALA A 274 3.03 -20.06 -10.33
CA ALA A 274 3.01 -21.45 -10.75
C ALA A 274 4.29 -21.71 -11.58
N GLY A 275 5.29 -22.32 -10.99
CA GLY A 275 6.61 -22.50 -11.62
C GLY A 275 7.62 -23.23 -10.75
N PHE A 276 7.14 -24.14 -9.90
CA PHE A 276 7.95 -25.20 -9.29
C PHE A 276 7.39 -26.55 -9.75
#